data_AF-A0A971YRK5-F1
#
_entry.id   AF-A0A971YRK5-F1
#
_cell.length_a   1.000
_cell.length_b   1.000
_cell.length_c   1.000
_cell.angle_alpha   90.00
_cell.angle_beta   90.00
_cell.angle_gamma   90.00
#
_symmetry.space_group_name_H-M   'P 1'
#
loop_
_entity.id
_entity.type
_entity.pdbx_description
1 polymer ?
#
loop_
_entity_poly.entity_id
_entity_poly.type
_entity_poly.pdbx_seq_one_letter_code
_entity_poly.pdbx_strand_id
1 'polypeptide(L)'
;MMLQCRSRTGWFGFLGFLGSYSDEPQFVFFAFFGFFSFCLVRDLAREMPEEQVMERYQRADSTMLKFYQLLLAALFVLAVLNETIFRIQSVSMKIVEFVIAFLFAFSLILRSYLIYRRD
;
A
#
# COMPACT_ATOMS: atom_id res chain seq x y z
N MET A 1 8.44 25.93 -1.56
CA MET A 1 9.32 25.02 -2.33
C MET A 1 8.45 23.92 -2.91
N MET A 2 8.08 24.00 -4.20
CA MET A 2 7.18 23.04 -4.83
C MET A 2 7.96 21.77 -5.15
N LEU A 3 7.75 20.70 -4.38
CA LEU A 3 8.20 19.35 -4.76
C LEU A 3 7.40 18.93 -5.99
N GLN A 4 8.04 19.12 -7.14
CA GLN A 4 7.58 18.67 -8.45
C GLN A 4 7.70 17.15 -8.48
N CYS A 5 6.56 16.47 -8.31
CA CYS A 5 6.49 15.01 -8.23
C CYS A 5 6.60 14.41 -9.65
N ARG A 6 7.81 14.49 -10.23
CA ARG A 6 8.10 13.95 -11.55
C ARG A 6 8.30 12.44 -11.41
N SER A 7 7.33 11.67 -11.90
CA SER A 7 7.18 10.22 -11.71
C SER A 7 8.42 9.36 -12.00
N ARG A 8 9.36 9.83 -12.82
CA ARG A 8 10.59 9.09 -13.14
C ARG A 8 11.53 8.93 -11.96
N THR A 9 11.67 9.92 -11.08
CA THR A 9 12.75 9.92 -10.08
C THR A 9 12.52 8.90 -8.98
N GLY A 10 11.28 8.68 -8.57
CA GLY A 10 11.06 7.65 -7.55
C GLY A 10 10.87 6.24 -8.07
N TRP A 11 10.56 6.01 -9.36
CA TRP A 11 10.74 4.66 -9.91
C TRP A 11 12.19 4.17 -9.78
N PHE A 12 13.16 5.06 -9.99
CA PHE A 12 14.58 4.77 -9.74
C PHE A 12 14.92 4.66 -8.24
N GLY A 13 14.24 5.42 -7.38
CA GLY A 13 14.30 5.22 -5.92
C GLY A 13 13.87 3.80 -5.53
N PHE A 14 12.72 3.33 -6.01
CA PHE A 14 12.21 1.98 -5.76
C PHE A 14 13.16 0.87 -6.22
N LEU A 15 13.75 1.00 -7.42
CA LEU A 15 14.73 0.04 -7.94
C LEU A 15 16.05 0.04 -7.16
N GLY A 16 16.49 1.20 -6.66
CA GLY A 16 17.65 1.30 -5.77
C GLY A 16 17.46 0.59 -4.42
N PHE A 17 16.21 0.53 -3.91
CA PHE A 17 15.89 -0.13 -2.65
C PHE A 17 15.83 -1.66 -2.73
N LEU A 18 15.52 -2.24 -3.89
CA LEU A 18 15.57 -3.70 -4.10
C LEU A 18 16.99 -4.27 -3.92
N GLY A 19 18.03 -3.43 -4.04
CA GLY A 19 19.43 -3.83 -3.86
C GLY A 19 19.94 -3.83 -2.42
N SER A 20 19.25 -3.19 -1.45
CA SER A 20 19.72 -3.01 -0.06
C SER A 20 19.07 -3.98 0.94
N TYR A 21 18.86 -5.24 0.51
CA TYR A 21 17.97 -6.17 1.22
C TYR A 21 18.58 -6.93 2.41
N SER A 22 19.86 -6.70 2.73
CA SER A 22 20.55 -7.53 3.72
C SER A 22 20.43 -7.04 5.17
N ASP A 23 20.48 -5.73 5.46
CA ASP A 23 20.65 -5.25 6.84
C ASP A 23 19.93 -3.92 7.21
N GLU A 24 19.14 -3.34 6.31
CA GLU A 24 18.49 -2.03 6.56
C GLU A 24 17.01 -2.11 6.97
N PRO A 25 16.52 -1.15 7.78
CA PRO A 25 15.16 -1.16 8.30
C PRO A 25 14.10 -1.01 7.19
N GLN A 26 13.13 -1.91 7.20
CA GLN A 26 12.04 -2.00 6.20
C GLN A 26 11.08 -0.79 6.21
N PHE A 27 11.23 0.14 7.16
CA PHE A 27 10.44 1.39 7.26
C PHE A 27 10.63 2.34 6.07
N VAL A 28 11.74 2.23 5.34
CA VAL A 28 12.01 3.09 4.17
C VAL A 28 11.01 2.83 3.04
N PHE A 29 10.52 1.59 2.89
CA PHE A 29 9.44 1.27 1.95
C PHE A 29 8.15 2.03 2.27
N PHE A 30 7.80 2.14 3.55
CA PHE A 30 6.62 2.90 3.98
C PHE A 30 6.73 4.38 3.62
N ALA A 31 7.89 4.99 3.91
CA ALA A 31 8.14 6.39 3.57
C ALA A 31 8.06 6.65 2.06
N PHE A 32 8.64 5.74 1.27
CA PHE A 32 8.62 5.82 -0.19
C PHE A 32 7.20 5.72 -0.76
N PHE A 33 6.44 4.67 -0.41
CA PHE A 33 5.10 4.48 -0.97
C PHE A 33 4.07 5.48 -0.42
N GLY A 34 4.22 5.90 0.84
CA GLY A 34 3.43 6.99 1.41
C GLY A 34 3.65 8.32 0.69
N PHE A 35 4.90 8.68 0.40
CA PHE A 35 5.23 9.89 -0.35
C PHE A 35 4.66 9.86 -1.78
N PHE A 36 4.75 8.71 -2.46
CA PHE A 36 4.18 8.53 -3.80
C PHE A 36 2.66 8.63 -3.83
N SER A 37 1.99 7.96 -2.89
CA SER A 37 0.54 8.04 -2.70
C SER A 37 0.09 9.48 -2.50
N PHE A 38 0.76 10.23 -1.62
CA PHE A 38 0.46 11.62 -1.34
C PHE A 38 0.54 12.50 -2.60
N CYS A 39 1.59 12.32 -3.41
CA CYS A 39 1.73 13.10 -4.63
C CYS A 39 0.64 12.84 -5.66
N LEU A 40 0.29 11.56 -5.90
CA LEU A 40 -0.78 11.19 -6.83
C LEU A 40 -2.13 11.80 -6.43
N VAL A 41 -2.43 11.75 -5.14
CA VAL A 41 -3.69 12.24 -4.59
C VAL A 41 -3.75 13.78 -4.60
N ARG A 42 -2.63 14.45 -4.31
CA ARG A 42 -2.54 15.92 -4.30
C ARG A 42 -2.79 16.53 -5.68
N ASP A 43 -2.25 15.93 -6.73
CA ASP A 43 -2.42 16.43 -8.08
C ASP A 43 -3.90 16.29 -8.53
N LEU A 44 -4.57 15.21 -8.11
CA LEU A 44 -6.01 15.02 -8.37
C LEU A 44 -6.90 16.06 -7.65
N ALA A 45 -6.56 16.40 -6.41
CA ALA A 45 -7.30 17.41 -5.63
C ALA A 45 -7.18 18.84 -6.21
N ARG A 46 -6.17 19.11 -7.04
CA ARG A 46 -6.02 20.41 -7.73
C ARG A 46 -6.86 20.54 -8.98
N GLU A 47 -7.28 19.44 -9.60
CA GLU A 47 -7.97 19.43 -10.89
C GLU A 47 -9.50 19.35 -10.79
N MET A 48 -10.06 19.04 -9.60
CA MET A 48 -11.49 18.78 -9.42
C MET A 48 -12.14 19.61 -8.32
N PRO A 49 -13.45 19.92 -8.44
CA PRO A 49 -14.22 20.57 -7.39
C PRO A 49 -14.36 19.66 -6.15
N GLU A 50 -14.39 20.26 -4.96
CA GLU A 50 -14.30 19.56 -3.66
C GLU A 50 -15.37 18.47 -3.47
N GLU A 51 -16.59 18.69 -3.97
CA GLU A 51 -17.70 17.73 -3.88
C GLU A 51 -17.40 16.41 -4.60
N GLN A 52 -16.86 16.49 -5.82
CA GLN A 52 -16.49 15.30 -6.61
C GLN A 52 -15.29 14.58 -6.02
N VAL A 53 -14.38 15.32 -5.37
CA VAL A 53 -13.24 14.74 -4.66
C VAL A 53 -13.76 13.92 -3.48
N MET A 54 -14.65 14.47 -2.66
CA MET A 54 -15.20 13.80 -1.48
C MET A 54 -15.90 12.47 -1.82
N GLU A 55 -16.75 12.46 -2.86
CA GLU A 55 -17.43 11.24 -3.30
C GLU A 55 -16.45 10.13 -3.73
N ARG A 56 -15.36 10.50 -4.40
CA ARG A 56 -14.32 9.55 -4.82
C ARG A 56 -13.56 8.96 -3.64
N TYR A 57 -13.26 9.77 -2.64
CA TYR A 57 -12.67 9.29 -1.40
C TYR A 57 -13.58 8.29 -0.69
N GLN A 58 -14.88 8.61 -0.55
CA GLN A 58 -15.84 7.71 0.07
C GLN A 58 -15.97 6.38 -0.69
N ARG A 59 -16.02 6.42 -2.02
CA ARG A 59 -16.07 5.21 -2.86
C ARG A 59 -14.78 4.39 -2.72
N ALA A 60 -13.62 5.03 -2.76
CA ALA A 60 -12.33 4.37 -2.57
C ALA A 60 -12.24 3.72 -1.19
N ASP A 61 -12.64 4.42 -0.13
CA ASP A 61 -12.63 3.90 1.24
C ASP A 61 -13.60 2.72 1.40
N SER A 62 -14.79 2.76 0.79
CA SER A 62 -15.71 1.62 0.79
C SER A 62 -15.12 0.38 0.10
N THR A 63 -14.35 0.57 -0.97
CA THR A 63 -13.67 -0.50 -1.70
C THR A 63 -12.49 -1.05 -0.89
N MET A 64 -11.74 -0.16 -0.22
CA MET A 64 -10.66 -0.55 0.68
C MET A 64 -11.18 -1.36 1.87
N LEU A 65 -12.36 -1.03 2.41
CA LEU A 65 -13.00 -1.84 3.45
C LEU A 65 -13.28 -3.27 2.97
N LYS A 66 -13.83 -3.43 1.76
CA LYS A 66 -14.05 -4.77 1.17
C LYS A 66 -12.74 -5.53 0.97
N PHE A 67 -11.69 -4.83 0.54
CA PHE A 67 -10.34 -5.42 0.42
C PHE A 67 -9.81 -5.91 1.77
N TYR A 68 -9.91 -5.10 2.83
CA TYR A 68 -9.49 -5.51 4.17
C TYR A 68 -10.32 -6.66 4.73
N GLN A 69 -11.63 -6.69 4.46
CA GLN A 69 -12.50 -7.81 4.84
C GLN A 69 -12.08 -9.11 4.15
N LEU A 70 -11.79 -9.06 2.84
CA LEU A 70 -11.28 -10.21 2.09
C LEU A 70 -9.91 -10.67 2.59
N LEU A 71 -9.00 -9.72 2.88
CA LEU A 71 -7.69 -10.02 3.44
C LEU A 71 -7.81 -10.72 4.80
N LEU A 72 -8.68 -10.22 5.67
CA LEU A 72 -8.94 -10.83 6.98
C LEU A 72 -9.53 -12.24 6.83
N ALA A 73 -10.48 -12.43 5.91
CA ALA A 73 -11.05 -13.75 5.63
C ALA A 73 -9.97 -14.73 5.11
N ALA A 74 -9.10 -14.28 4.21
CA ALA A 74 -7.99 -15.09 3.70
C ALA A 74 -6.99 -15.46 4.80
N LEU A 75 -6.62 -14.52 5.68
CA LEU A 75 -5.76 -14.78 6.84
C LEU A 75 -6.40 -15.77 7.81
N PHE A 76 -7.71 -15.66 8.04
CA PHE A 76 -8.43 -16.61 8.89
C PHE A 76 -8.42 -18.03 8.29
N VAL A 77 -8.71 -18.15 6.99
CA VAL A 77 -8.62 -19.44 6.28
C VAL A 77 -7.21 -20.01 6.37
N LEU A 78 -6.17 -19.20 6.14
CA LEU A 78 -4.78 -19.64 6.28
C LEU A 78 -4.44 -20.08 7.71
N ALA A 79 -4.96 -19.40 8.73
CA ALA A 79 -4.75 -19.80 10.13
C ALA A 79 -5.37 -21.18 10.42
N VAL A 80 -6.61 -21.42 9.95
CA VAL A 80 -7.29 -22.72 10.07
C VAL A 80 -6.54 -23.81 9.29
N LEU A 81 -6.08 -23.51 8.07
CA LEU A 81 -5.25 -24.45 7.31
C LEU A 81 -3.89 -24.70 7.97
N ASN A 82 -3.34 -23.73 8.69
CA ASN A 82 -2.07 -23.92 9.38
C ASN A 82 -2.19 -24.94 10.53
N GLU A 83 -3.26 -24.87 11.31
CA GLU A 83 -3.50 -25.85 12.37
C GLU A 83 -3.77 -27.26 11.82
N THR A 84 -4.42 -27.36 10.67
CA THR A 84 -4.86 -28.65 10.10
C THR A 84 -3.83 -29.30 9.17
N ILE A 85 -3.22 -28.54 8.26
CA ILE A 85 -2.40 -29.05 7.15
C ILE A 85 -0.94 -28.63 7.27
N PHE A 86 -0.66 -27.33 7.40
CA PHE A 86 0.71 -26.83 7.25
C PHE A 86 1.60 -27.02 8.49
N ARG A 87 1.00 -27.04 9.69
CA ARG A 87 1.69 -27.23 10.99
C ARG A 87 2.93 -26.34 11.17
N ILE A 88 2.89 -25.11 10.67
CA ILE A 88 4.00 -24.16 10.79
C ILE A 88 4.03 -23.67 12.24
N GLN A 89 5.11 -24.02 12.96
CA GLN A 89 5.29 -23.67 14.37
C GLN A 89 5.93 -22.30 14.58
N SER A 90 6.72 -21.81 13.63
CA SER A 90 7.34 -20.50 13.73
C SER A 90 7.54 -19.87 12.36
N VAL A 91 7.33 -18.56 12.30
CA VAL A 91 7.62 -17.72 11.13
C VAL A 91 8.66 -16.71 11.57
N SER A 92 9.69 -16.51 10.75
CA SER A 92 10.73 -15.51 11.04
C SER A 92 10.12 -14.11 11.11
N MET A 93 10.49 -13.34 12.14
CA MET A 93 10.00 -11.97 12.33
C MET A 93 10.27 -11.09 11.10
N LYS A 94 11.40 -11.30 10.40
CA LYS A 94 11.74 -10.58 9.17
C LYS A 94 10.70 -10.77 8.05
N ILE A 95 10.09 -11.95 7.97
CA ILE A 95 9.05 -12.27 6.98
C ILE A 95 7.75 -11.58 7.38
N VAL A 96 7.40 -11.59 8.66
CA VAL A 96 6.21 -10.92 9.19
C VAL A 96 6.28 -9.42 8.94
N GLU A 97 7.41 -8.79 9.29
CA GLU A 97 7.65 -7.37 9.02
C GLU A 97 7.52 -7.05 7.53
N PHE A 98 8.10 -7.88 6.67
CA PHE A 98 8.04 -7.67 5.22
C PHE A 98 6.60 -7.76 4.69
N VAL A 99 5.84 -8.76 5.12
CA VAL A 99 4.44 -8.94 4.70
C VAL A 99 3.58 -7.77 5.16
N ILE A 100 3.75 -7.29 6.40
CA ILE A 100 3.03 -6.12 6.91
C ILE A 100 3.40 -4.87 6.10
N ALA A 101 4.70 -4.65 5.87
CA ALA A 101 5.19 -3.53 5.09
C ALA A 101 4.65 -3.53 3.66
N PHE A 102 4.68 -4.69 3.02
CA PHE A 102 4.14 -4.88 1.68
C PHE A 102 2.64 -4.61 1.63
N LEU A 103 1.85 -5.18 2.54
CA LEU A 103 0.40 -4.99 2.59
C LEU A 103 0.03 -3.52 2.81
N PHE A 104 0.76 -2.82 3.68
CA PHE A 104 0.54 -1.40 3.94
C PHE A 104 0.90 -0.53 2.73
N ALA A 105 2.06 -0.78 2.10
CA ALA A 105 2.44 -0.09 0.88
C ALA A 105 1.41 -0.31 -0.24
N PHE A 106 0.99 -1.57 -0.43
CA PHE A 106 -0.01 -1.93 -1.42
C PHE A 106 -1.35 -1.26 -1.15
N SER A 107 -1.79 -1.18 0.11
CA SER A 107 -3.06 -0.53 0.46
C SER A 107 -3.07 0.97 0.17
N LEU A 108 -1.94 1.66 0.39
CA LEU A 108 -1.79 3.07 0.03
C LEU A 108 -1.82 3.30 -1.48
N ILE A 109 -1.11 2.48 -2.24
CA ILE A 109 -1.11 2.54 -3.72
C ILE A 109 -2.51 2.25 -4.25
N LEU A 110 -3.15 1.17 -3.76
CA LEU A 110 -4.48 0.76 -4.20
C LEU A 110 -5.51 1.84 -3.90
N ARG A 111 -5.51 2.41 -2.70
CA ARG A 111 -6.39 3.53 -2.34
C ARG A 111 -6.19 4.73 -3.26
N SER A 112 -4.93 5.10 -3.50
CA SER A 112 -4.59 6.23 -4.39
C SER A 112 -5.05 5.97 -5.82
N TYR A 113 -4.86 4.74 -6.31
CA TYR A 113 -5.33 4.31 -7.62
C TYR A 113 -6.85 4.36 -7.73
N LEU A 114 -7.57 3.89 -6.71
CA LEU A 114 -9.04 3.93 -6.67
C LEU A 114 -9.58 5.36 -6.64
N ILE A 115 -8.90 6.28 -5.95
CA ILE A 115 -9.25 7.71 -5.94
C ILE A 115 -8.99 8.32 -7.33
N TYR A 116 -7.86 7.98 -7.97
CA TYR A 116 -7.48 8.48 -9.29
C TYR A 116 -8.37 7.94 -10.43
N ARG A 117 -8.79 6.68 -10.33
CA ARG A 117 -9.59 6.01 -11.38
C ARG A 117 -10.90 6.75 -11.60
N ARG A 118 -11.09 7.18 -12.84
CA ARG A 118 -12.25 7.94 -13.33
C ARG A 118 -13.28 6.95 -13.89
N ASP A 119 -13.97 6.23 -13.00
CA ASP A 119 -15.19 5.47 -13.34
C ASP A 119 -16.44 6.29 -12.93
#